data_AF-A0AAV4FFV2-F1
#
_entry.id   AF-A0AAV4FFV2-F1
#
_cell.length_a   1.000
_cell.length_b   1.000
_cell.length_c   1.000
_cell.angle_alpha   90.00
_cell.angle_beta   90.00
_cell.angle_gamma   90.00
#
_symmetry.space_group_name_H-M   'P 1'
#
loop_
_entity.id
_entity.type
_entity.pdbx_description
1 polymer ?
#
loop_
_entity_poly.entity_id
_entity_poly.type
_entity_poly.pdbx_seq_one_letter_code
_entity_poly.pdbx_strand_id
1 'polypeptide(L)'
;MTTSTQDLAFATEDIALKTTGQVMDQLGGSDHKPVLLRVEMNTARNATPTLPRWNYKKANWDIFTALADELAVSINARSKNTNRGTKAITEAIIKSAKKAIPRGARKKL
;
A
#
# COMPACT_ATOMS: atom_id res chain seq x y z
N MET A 1 -12.56 27.67 12.01
CA MET A 1 -11.85 26.58 11.31
C MET A 1 -11.00 25.86 12.34
N THR A 2 -11.17 24.57 12.56
CA THR A 2 -10.35 23.81 13.51
C THR A 2 -8.94 23.62 12.92
N THR A 3 -7.94 24.07 13.67
CA THR A 3 -6.51 23.98 13.35
C THR A 3 -5.87 22.70 13.90
N SER A 4 -6.65 21.82 14.51
CA SER A 4 -6.17 20.62 15.21
C SER A 4 -5.91 19.45 14.25
N THR A 5 -4.69 18.93 14.25
CA THR A 5 -4.34 17.64 13.67
C THR A 5 -4.75 16.52 14.63
N GLN A 6 -5.55 15.56 14.17
CA GLN A 6 -5.79 14.34 14.97
C GLN A 6 -4.64 13.34 14.85
N ASP A 7 -3.85 13.46 13.78
CA ASP A 7 -2.71 12.59 13.52
C ASP A 7 -1.47 13.07 14.27
N LEU A 8 -0.77 12.12 14.89
CA LEU A 8 0.47 12.35 15.64
C LEU A 8 1.64 11.65 14.97
N ALA A 9 2.82 12.28 15.04
CA ALA A 9 4.08 11.70 14.59
C ALA A 9 5.04 11.65 15.77
N PHE A 10 5.66 10.49 16.00
CA PHE A 10 6.70 10.31 17.00
C PHE A 10 8.03 10.08 16.31
N ALA A 11 9.07 10.71 16.84
CA ALA A 11 10.44 10.59 16.36
C ALA A 11 11.39 10.55 17.55
N THR A 12 12.52 9.88 17.38
CA THR A 12 13.67 10.05 18.26
C THR A 12 14.21 11.47 18.10
N GLU A 13 14.88 11.99 19.14
CA GLU A 13 15.36 13.37 19.19
C GLU A 13 16.17 13.79 17.95
N ASP A 14 17.07 12.91 17.50
CA ASP A 14 17.95 13.12 16.35
C ASP A 14 17.20 13.24 15.00
N ILE A 15 16.02 12.64 14.91
CA ILE A 15 15.12 12.71 13.75
C ILE A 15 14.16 13.89 13.89
N ALA A 16 13.64 14.14 15.09
CA ALA A 16 12.73 15.25 15.38
C ALA A 16 13.35 16.60 15.01
N LEU A 17 14.63 16.80 15.36
CA LEU A 17 15.39 18.02 15.03
C LEU A 17 15.59 18.25 13.53
N LYS A 18 15.40 17.21 12.71
CA LYS A 18 15.55 17.24 11.25
C LYS A 18 14.22 17.14 10.52
N THR A 19 13.10 17.17 11.26
CA THR A 19 11.77 16.94 10.69
C THR A 19 10.94 18.20 10.75
N THR A 20 10.37 18.61 9.62
CA THR A 20 9.30 19.61 9.56
C THR A 20 7.97 18.93 9.28
N GLY A 21 6.90 19.46 9.86
CA GLY A 21 5.54 18.94 9.71
C GLY A 21 4.59 20.00 9.17
N GLN A 22 3.70 19.60 8.25
CA GLN A 22 2.68 20.47 7.68
C GLN A 22 1.36 19.72 7.53
N VAL A 23 0.25 20.37 7.90
CA VAL A 23 -1.10 19.89 7.59
C VAL A 23 -1.45 20.30 6.16
N MET A 24 -1.81 19.33 5.34
CA MET A 24 -2.16 19.54 3.95
C MET A 24 -3.65 19.85 3.79
N ASP A 25 -4.02 20.30 2.60
CA ASP A 25 -5.42 20.49 2.22
C ASP A 25 -6.18 19.16 2.17
N GLN A 26 -7.51 19.26 2.28
CA GLN A 26 -8.37 18.08 2.27
C GLN A 26 -8.34 17.41 0.89
N LEU A 27 -8.12 16.09 0.89
CA LEU A 27 -8.15 15.25 -0.31
C LEU A 27 -9.45 14.45 -0.35
N GLY A 28 -10.18 14.55 -1.46
CA GLY A 28 -11.19 13.57 -1.83
C GLY A 28 -12.33 13.35 -0.84
N GLY A 29 -12.68 14.35 -0.02
CA GLY A 29 -13.84 14.28 0.89
C GLY A 29 -13.62 13.41 2.14
N SER A 30 -12.38 13.06 2.49
CA SER A 30 -12.09 12.54 3.83
C SER A 30 -12.46 13.57 4.89
N ASP A 31 -12.68 13.11 6.11
CA ASP A 31 -12.84 13.92 7.32
C ASP A 31 -11.49 14.23 7.99
N HIS A 32 -10.43 13.49 7.64
CA HIS A 32 -9.06 13.71 8.12
C HIS A 32 -8.24 14.48 7.09
N LYS A 33 -7.43 15.45 7.55
CA LYS A 33 -6.47 16.16 6.69
C LYS A 33 -5.11 15.45 6.72
N PRO A 34 -4.45 15.24 5.56
CA PRO A 34 -3.13 14.62 5.56
C PRO A 34 -2.10 15.45 6.33
N VAL A 35 -1.17 14.79 7.02
CA VAL A 35 0.01 15.42 7.61
C VAL A 35 1.26 15.03 6.80
N LEU A 36 1.95 16.02 6.25
CA LEU A 36 3.21 15.86 5.52
C LEU A 36 4.38 16.09 6.47
N LEU A 37 5.22 15.07 6.62
CA LEU A 37 6.50 15.16 7.34
C LEU A 37 7.65 15.18 6.33
N ARG A 38 8.53 16.17 6.44
CA ARG A 38 9.77 16.26 5.67
C ARG A 38 10.95 16.07 6.61
N VAL A 39 11.71 15.00 6.40
CA VAL A 39 12.92 14.69 7.16
C VAL A 39 14.15 15.05 6.33
N GLU A 40 14.99 15.95 6.84
CA GLU A 40 16.25 16.34 6.23
C GLU A 40 17.36 15.36 6.64
N MET A 41 17.71 14.44 5.75
CA MET A 41 18.81 13.50 5.98
C MET A 41 19.97 13.78 5.04
N ASN A 42 21.14 14.09 5.61
CA ASN A 42 22.41 14.26 4.87
C ASN A 42 23.11 12.93 4.55
N THR A 43 22.45 11.80 4.77
CA THR A 43 23.02 10.49 4.40
C THR A 43 22.85 10.25 2.91
N ALA A 44 23.95 9.94 2.23
CA ALA A 44 23.89 9.36 0.90
C ALA A 44 22.93 8.16 0.99
N ARG A 45 21.87 8.16 0.15
CA ARG A 45 20.98 7.02 0.05
C ARG A 45 21.84 5.84 -0.38
N ASN A 46 22.28 5.01 0.56
CA ASN A 46 22.79 3.69 0.24
C ASN A 46 21.77 3.06 -0.70
N ALA A 47 22.22 2.64 -1.87
CA ALA A 47 21.34 2.08 -2.88
C ALA A 47 20.76 0.78 -2.33
N THR A 48 19.65 0.87 -1.59
CA THR A 48 18.91 -0.30 -1.17
C THR A 48 18.43 -0.99 -2.44
N PRO A 49 18.63 -2.31 -2.57
CA PRO A 49 18.13 -3.04 -3.71
C PRO A 49 16.63 -2.77 -3.81
N THR A 50 16.20 -2.25 -4.96
CA THR A 50 14.80 -1.93 -5.17
C THR A 50 14.01 -3.23 -5.21
N LEU A 51 13.15 -3.45 -4.21
CA LEU A 51 12.33 -4.65 -4.16
C LEU A 51 11.34 -4.67 -5.34
N PRO A 52 11.11 -5.82 -5.99
CA PRO A 52 10.10 -5.93 -7.05
C PRO A 52 8.70 -5.64 -6.51
N ARG A 53 8.06 -4.58 -7.04
CA ARG A 53 6.68 -4.20 -6.72
C ARG A 53 5.76 -4.61 -7.85
N TRP A 54 4.47 -4.78 -7.53
CA TRP A 54 3.44 -4.97 -8.54
C TRP A 54 3.35 -3.75 -9.45
N ASN A 55 3.42 -3.97 -10.76
CA ASN A 55 3.27 -2.92 -11.75
C ASN A 55 1.83 -2.91 -12.29
N TYR A 56 0.93 -2.23 -11.59
CA TYR A 56 -0.49 -2.15 -11.97
C TYR A 56 -0.73 -1.49 -13.33
N LYS A 57 0.20 -0.65 -13.81
CA LYS A 57 0.11 -0.06 -15.15
C LYS A 57 0.35 -1.08 -16.27
N LYS A 58 0.97 -2.22 -15.96
CA LYS A 58 1.22 -3.34 -16.89
C LYS A 58 0.38 -4.57 -16.55
N ALA A 59 -0.61 -4.43 -15.67
CA ALA A 59 -1.50 -5.53 -15.33
C ALA A 59 -2.36 -5.89 -16.55
N ASN A 60 -2.50 -7.19 -16.81
CA ASN A 60 -3.57 -7.69 -17.66
C ASN A 60 -4.81 -7.95 -16.79
N TRP A 61 -5.70 -6.97 -16.73
CA TRP A 61 -6.88 -7.04 -15.86
C TRP A 61 -7.87 -8.11 -16.30
N ASP A 62 -7.96 -8.43 -17.59
CA ASP A 62 -8.85 -9.48 -18.09
C ASP A 62 -8.43 -10.86 -17.54
N ILE A 63 -7.11 -11.16 -17.58
CA ILE A 63 -6.57 -12.40 -16.99
C ILE A 63 -6.75 -12.40 -15.47
N PHE A 64 -6.53 -11.27 -14.81
CA PHE A 64 -6.72 -11.18 -13.36
C PHE A 64 -8.16 -11.50 -12.96
N THR A 65 -9.13 -10.86 -13.61
CA THR A 65 -10.56 -11.01 -13.34
C THR A 65 -11.01 -12.45 -13.60
N ALA A 66 -10.70 -13.00 -14.77
CA ALA A 66 -11.08 -14.37 -15.11
C ALA A 66 -10.55 -15.39 -14.09
N LEU A 67 -9.28 -15.29 -13.69
CA LEU A 67 -8.69 -16.19 -12.69
C LEU A 67 -9.24 -15.94 -11.28
N ALA A 68 -9.47 -14.69 -10.89
CA ALA A 68 -10.01 -14.36 -9.58
C ALA A 68 -11.43 -14.91 -9.43
N ASP A 69 -12.27 -14.74 -10.45
CA ASP A 69 -13.65 -15.25 -10.46
C ASP A 69 -13.66 -16.78 -10.42
N GLU A 70 -12.85 -17.44 -11.25
CA GLU A 70 -12.72 -18.91 -11.26
C GLU A 70 -12.35 -19.45 -9.87
N LEU A 71 -11.34 -18.85 -9.22
CA LEU A 71 -10.89 -19.28 -7.90
C LEU A 71 -11.91 -18.98 -6.81
N ALA A 72 -12.65 -17.88 -6.94
CA ALA A 72 -13.67 -17.45 -5.98
C ALA A 72 -14.88 -18.39 -5.92
N VAL A 73 -15.26 -19.04 -7.04
CA VAL A 73 -16.39 -19.99 -7.09
C VAL A 73 -16.27 -21.10 -6.05
N SER A 74 -15.04 -21.55 -5.76
CA SER A 74 -14.77 -22.64 -4.81
C SER A 74 -14.84 -22.22 -3.33
N ILE A 75 -14.97 -20.92 -3.04
CA ILE A 75 -14.91 -20.38 -1.68
C ILE A 75 -16.29 -20.46 -1.03
N ASN A 76 -16.40 -21.27 0.03
CA ASN A 76 -17.63 -21.36 0.81
C ASN A 76 -17.83 -20.13 1.71
N ALA A 77 -18.52 -19.11 1.18
CA ALA A 77 -18.86 -17.89 1.90
C ALA A 77 -19.83 -18.09 3.08
N ARG A 78 -20.49 -19.25 3.19
CA ARG A 78 -21.42 -19.57 4.30
C ARG A 78 -20.72 -20.23 5.49
N SER A 79 -19.42 -20.49 5.37
CA SER A 79 -18.61 -21.01 6.48
C SER A 79 -18.67 -20.04 7.67
N LYS A 80 -19.02 -20.55 8.86
CA LYS A 80 -18.94 -19.79 10.12
C LYS A 80 -17.49 -19.47 10.52
N ASN A 81 -16.51 -20.13 9.90
CA ASN A 81 -15.09 -19.83 10.11
C ASN A 81 -14.64 -18.74 9.13
N THR A 82 -14.76 -17.49 9.57
CA THR A 82 -14.39 -16.30 8.80
C THR A 82 -12.92 -16.30 8.42
N ASN A 83 -12.02 -16.71 9.32
CA ASN A 83 -10.57 -16.77 9.06
C ASN A 83 -10.25 -17.66 7.86
N ARG A 84 -10.94 -18.80 7.72
CA ARG A 84 -10.78 -19.69 6.57
C ARG A 84 -11.24 -19.04 5.27
N GLY A 85 -12.38 -18.35 5.28
CA GLY A 85 -12.90 -17.60 4.14
C GLY A 85 -11.95 -16.49 3.70
N THR A 86 -11.50 -15.66 4.65
CA THR A 86 -10.55 -14.57 4.40
C THR A 86 -9.24 -15.09 3.82
N LYS A 87 -8.70 -16.19 4.36
CA LYS A 87 -7.49 -16.83 3.83
C LYS A 87 -7.68 -17.30 2.38
N ALA A 88 -8.78 -17.98 2.09
CA ALA A 88 -9.07 -18.48 0.74
C ALA A 88 -9.19 -17.34 -0.29
N ILE A 89 -9.90 -16.26 0.05
CA ILE A 89 -10.03 -15.08 -0.81
C ILE A 89 -8.66 -14.42 -1.03
N THR A 90 -7.88 -14.24 0.04
CA THR A 90 -6.55 -13.65 -0.04
C THR A 90 -5.62 -14.47 -0.95
N GLU A 91 -5.65 -15.80 -0.81
CA GLU A 91 -4.87 -16.71 -1.66
C GLU A 91 -5.32 -16.65 -3.13
N ALA A 92 -6.63 -16.58 -3.40
CA ALA A 92 -7.16 -16.42 -4.74
C ALA A 92 -6.66 -15.11 -5.39
N ILE A 93 -6.79 -13.98 -4.70
CA ILE A 93 -6.32 -12.66 -5.16
C ILE A 93 -4.80 -12.70 -5.44
N ILE A 94 -4.00 -13.23 -4.52
CA ILE A 94 -2.55 -13.30 -4.68
C ILE A 94 -2.18 -14.21 -5.86
N LYS A 95 -2.86 -15.33 -6.05
CA LYS A 95 -2.59 -16.28 -7.15
C LYS A 95 -2.92 -15.65 -8.50
N SER A 96 -4.05 -14.98 -8.63
CA SER A 96 -4.43 -14.24 -9.84
C SER A 96 -3.44 -13.10 -10.11
N ALA A 97 -3.08 -12.32 -9.10
CA ALA A 97 -2.11 -11.22 -9.22
C ALA A 97 -0.75 -11.72 -9.73
N LYS A 98 -0.23 -12.84 -9.21
CA LYS A 98 1.05 -13.43 -9.64
C LYS A 98 1.07 -13.80 -11.12
N LYS A 99 -0.08 -14.12 -11.72
CA LYS A 99 -0.18 -14.46 -13.14
C LYS A 99 -0.41 -13.25 -14.03
N ALA A 100 -1.20 -12.28 -13.55
CA ALA A 100 -1.70 -11.18 -14.36
C ALA A 100 -0.90 -9.87 -14.21
N ILE A 101 -0.17 -9.69 -13.10
CA ILE A 101 0.48 -8.43 -12.76
C ILE A 101 2.00 -8.63 -12.71
N PRO A 102 2.76 -8.05 -13.66
CA PRO A 102 4.20 -8.14 -13.63
C PRO A 102 4.80 -7.52 -12.36
N ARG A 103 5.83 -8.16 -11.81
CA ARG A 103 6.64 -7.60 -10.73
C ARG A 103 7.94 -7.05 -11.31
N GLY A 104 8.31 -5.86 -10.86
CA GLY A 104 9.54 -5.23 -11.32
C GLY A 104 10.00 -4.15 -10.38
N ALA A 105 11.28 -3.79 -10.53
CA ALA A 105 11.90 -2.70 -9.82
C ALA A 105 12.46 -1.74 -10.86
N ARG A 106 12.18 -0.44 -10.71
CA ARG A 106 12.78 0.57 -11.59
C ARG A 106 14.28 0.59 -11.29
N LYS A 107 15.11 0.32 -12.30
CA LYS A 107 16.55 0.60 -12.20
C LYS A 107 16.70 2.10 -11.99
N LYS A 108 17.41 2.52 -10.94
CA LYS A 108 17.86 3.91 -10.82
C LYS A 108 18.89 4.10 -11.94
N LEU A 109 18.59 5.00 -12.87
CA LEU A 109 19.58 5.59 -13.77
C LEU A 109 20.41 6.59 -12.97
#